data_AF-A0A6A4VA09-F1
#
_entry.id   AF-A0A6A4VA09-F1
#
_cell.length_a   1.000
_cell.length_b   1.000
_cell.length_c   1.000
_cell.angle_alpha   90.00
_cell.angle_beta   90.00
_cell.angle_gamma   90.00
#
_symmetry.space_group_name_H-M   'P 1'
#
loop_
_entity.id
_entity.type
_entity.pdbx_description
1 polymer ?
#
loop_
_entity_poly.entity_id
_entity_poly.type
_entity_poly.pdbx_seq_one_letter_code
_entity_poly.pdbx_strand_id
1 'polypeptide(L)'
;MLCVLLTELEDVGRLLSQLSSAHQPQLLQLIDFGRAIDITLLPPGTTFTRVVTTDDFTCPEMKEGREWTFQTDLFGVAASAHVLLFGSYLKLRRRPAPDGPWSVSGTIRRFWSPVWGEFFSTFLNIPSCSELPDLSAWRRRFLDLALSKQLDKALHSLMVAIKQP
;
A
#
# COMPACT_ATOMS: atom_id res chain seq x y z
N MET A 1 6.32 10.22 -4.67
CA MET A 1 5.36 10.23 -5.79
C MET A 1 4.13 9.43 -5.38
N LEU A 2 3.33 10.02 -4.49
CA LEU A 2 1.94 9.66 -4.20
C LEU A 2 1.17 10.89 -4.70
N CYS A 3 0.54 10.77 -5.85
CA CYS A 3 -0.03 11.85 -6.65
C CYS A 3 -1.55 12.03 -6.52
N VAL A 4 -2.29 11.24 -5.75
CA VAL A 4 -3.77 11.21 -5.78
C VAL A 4 -4.46 10.97 -4.42
N LEU A 5 -3.74 10.67 -3.34
CA LEU A 5 -4.34 10.38 -2.01
C LEU A 5 -4.70 11.61 -1.16
N LEU A 6 -4.70 12.83 -1.72
CA LEU A 6 -4.88 14.05 -0.92
C LEU A 6 -6.24 14.12 -0.21
N THR A 7 -7.33 13.63 -0.83
CA THR A 7 -8.66 13.68 -0.20
C THR A 7 -8.81 12.67 0.94
N GLU A 8 -8.33 11.44 0.77
CA GLU A 8 -8.43 10.39 1.79
C GLU A 8 -7.50 10.64 2.99
N LEU A 9 -6.36 11.31 2.77
CA LEU A 9 -5.41 11.62 3.85
C LEU A 9 -5.91 12.73 4.78
N GLU A 10 -6.67 13.69 4.27
CA GLU A 10 -7.31 14.72 5.11
C GLU A 10 -8.38 14.10 6.02
N ASP A 11 -9.19 13.18 5.50
CA ASP A 11 -10.21 12.47 6.28
C ASP A 11 -9.59 11.50 7.29
N VAL A 12 -8.51 10.80 6.93
CA VAL A 12 -7.77 9.95 7.89
C VAL A 12 -7.11 10.80 8.97
N GLY A 13 -6.52 11.95 8.63
CA GLY A 13 -5.94 12.88 9.60
C GLY A 13 -6.98 13.43 10.59
N ARG A 14 -8.17 13.80 10.09
CA ARG A 14 -9.30 14.24 10.92
C ARG A 14 -9.87 13.10 11.77
N LEU A 15 -10.10 11.91 11.21
CA LEU A 15 -10.58 10.74 11.96
C LEU A 15 -9.58 10.32 13.06
N LEU A 16 -8.28 10.34 12.77
CA LEU A 16 -7.24 10.02 13.75
C LEU A 16 -7.19 11.03 14.89
N SER A 17 -7.41 12.31 14.60
CA SER A 17 -7.52 13.36 15.62
C SER A 17 -8.78 13.23 16.49
N GLN A 18 -9.86 12.66 15.95
CA GLN A 18 -11.15 12.51 16.65
C GLN A 18 -11.27 11.21 17.46
N LEU A 19 -10.53 10.15 17.11
CA LEU A 19 -10.62 8.82 17.76
C LEU A 19 -9.59 8.61 18.90
N SER A 20 -8.72 9.58 19.15
CA SER A 20 -7.58 9.44 20.08
C SER A 20 -7.77 10.32 21.32
N SER A 21 -8.17 9.71 22.44
CA SER A 21 -8.07 10.32 23.79
C SER A 21 -6.61 10.33 24.29
N ALA A 22 -5.73 9.51 23.70
CA ALA A 22 -4.30 9.45 23.99
C ALA A 22 -3.51 9.74 22.72
N HIS A 23 -2.77 10.85 22.71
CA HIS A 23 -1.87 11.33 21.64
C HIS A 23 -1.14 10.16 20.96
N GLN A 24 -1.64 9.72 19.80
CA GLN A 24 -0.89 8.80 18.94
C GLN A 24 0.18 9.66 18.25
N PRO A 25 1.49 9.42 18.48
CA PRO A 25 2.52 10.21 17.83
C PRO A 25 2.38 10.05 16.32
N GLN A 26 2.38 11.17 15.60
CA GLN A 26 2.40 11.16 14.14
C GLN A 26 3.80 10.71 13.69
N LEU A 27 3.94 9.42 13.37
CA LEU A 27 5.24 8.79 13.06
C LEU A 27 5.63 8.90 11.57
N LEU A 28 4.69 9.26 10.70
CA LEU A 28 4.91 9.36 9.27
C LEU A 28 4.15 10.56 8.71
N GLN A 29 4.82 11.36 7.88
CA GLN A 29 4.25 12.49 7.18
C GLN A 29 4.58 12.38 5.69
N LEU A 30 3.56 12.47 4.84
CA LEU A 30 3.75 12.56 3.40
C LEU A 30 4.20 13.97 3.04
N ILE A 31 5.20 14.07 2.17
CA ILE A 31 5.78 15.33 1.68
C ILE A 31 5.90 15.29 0.16
N ASP A 32 6.34 16.41 -0.41
CA ASP A 32 6.61 16.60 -1.84
C ASP A 32 5.37 16.38 -2.74
N PHE A 33 4.53 17.41 -2.77
CA PHE A 33 3.31 17.48 -3.57
C PHE A 33 3.52 18.09 -4.96
N GLY A 34 4.77 18.20 -5.44
CA GLY A 34 5.09 18.85 -6.72
C GLY A 34 4.50 18.16 -7.96
N ARG A 35 3.96 16.95 -7.81
CA ARG A 35 3.26 16.17 -8.85
C ARG A 35 1.86 15.73 -8.44
N ALA A 36 1.33 16.24 -7.33
CA ALA A 36 -0.02 15.92 -6.89
C ALA A 36 -1.07 16.42 -7.89
N ILE A 37 -2.15 15.67 -8.01
CA ILE A 37 -3.28 15.97 -8.88
C ILE A 37 -4.50 16.20 -8.00
N ASP A 38 -5.09 17.38 -8.09
CA ASP A 38 -6.38 17.68 -7.49
C ASP A 38 -7.50 17.26 -8.45
N ILE A 39 -8.13 16.11 -8.16
CA ILE A 39 -9.22 15.57 -8.97
C ILE A 39 -10.49 16.44 -8.86
N THR A 40 -10.66 17.21 -7.79
CA THR A 40 -11.86 18.04 -7.60
C THR A 40 -11.95 19.18 -8.63
N LEU A 41 -10.83 19.53 -9.25
CA LEU A 41 -10.75 20.54 -10.32
C LEU A 41 -11.03 19.96 -11.71
N LEU A 42 -11.24 18.65 -11.81
CA LEU A 42 -11.44 17.94 -13.08
C LEU A 42 -12.89 17.44 -13.20
N PRO A 43 -13.41 17.22 -14.43
CA PRO A 43 -14.71 16.60 -14.63
C PRO A 43 -14.82 15.23 -13.93
N PRO A 44 -16.00 14.88 -13.37
CA PRO A 44 -16.22 13.55 -12.81
C PRO A 44 -15.90 12.44 -13.81
N GLY A 45 -15.17 11.42 -13.36
CA GLY A 45 -14.74 10.30 -14.21
C GLY A 45 -13.48 10.57 -15.04
N THR A 46 -12.76 11.66 -14.81
CA THR A 46 -11.49 11.94 -15.50
C THR A 46 -10.46 10.84 -15.22
N THR A 47 -9.84 10.33 -16.28
CA THR A 47 -8.73 9.37 -16.23
C THR A 47 -7.49 9.92 -16.96
N PHE A 48 -6.34 9.29 -16.72
CA PHE A 48 -5.06 9.69 -17.29
C PHE A 48 -4.40 8.55 -18.05
N THR A 49 -3.62 8.88 -19.07
CA THR A 49 -2.87 7.91 -19.91
C THR A 49 -1.38 8.19 -19.96
N ARG A 50 -0.93 9.27 -19.33
CA ARG A 50 0.47 9.68 -19.37
C ARG A 50 1.35 8.63 -18.69
N VAL A 51 2.42 8.23 -19.38
CA VAL A 51 3.44 7.34 -18.80
C VAL A 51 4.51 8.18 -18.11
N VAL A 52 4.84 7.83 -16.87
CA VAL A 52 5.96 8.43 -16.14
C VAL A 52 7.27 7.84 -16.67
N THR A 53 8.23 8.70 -16.98
CA THR A 53 9.50 8.32 -17.63
C THR A 53 10.55 7.74 -16.68
N THR A 54 10.28 7.71 -15.38
CA THR A 54 11.20 7.12 -14.39
C THR A 54 10.86 5.64 -14.23
N ASP A 55 11.76 4.76 -14.68
CA ASP A 55 11.50 3.33 -14.92
C ASP A 55 10.94 2.56 -13.70
N ASP A 56 11.36 2.93 -12.49
CA ASP A 56 10.95 2.27 -11.24
C ASP A 56 9.59 2.80 -10.68
N PHE A 57 9.00 3.82 -11.32
CA PHE A 57 7.74 4.44 -10.90
C PHE A 57 6.59 4.20 -11.89
N THR A 58 6.80 3.34 -12.89
CA THR A 58 5.75 3.00 -13.86
C THR A 58 4.82 1.93 -13.30
N CYS A 59 3.57 2.30 -12.99
CA CYS A 59 2.55 1.36 -12.50
C CYS A 59 2.09 0.37 -13.61
N PRO A 60 1.41 -0.73 -13.24
CA PRO A 60 0.89 -1.72 -14.18
C PRO A 60 0.09 -1.12 -15.35
N GLU A 61 -0.82 -0.19 -15.06
CA GLU A 61 -1.67 0.48 -16.04
C GLU A 61 -0.82 1.22 -17.09
N MET A 62 0.19 1.96 -16.65
CA MET A 62 1.13 2.66 -17.54
C MET A 62 1.94 1.69 -18.41
N LYS A 63 2.35 0.53 -17.86
CA LYS A 63 3.09 -0.50 -18.62
C LYS A 63 2.21 -1.19 -19.68
N GLU A 64 0.90 -1.25 -19.43
CA GLU A 64 -0.09 -1.88 -20.32
C GLU A 64 -0.74 -0.87 -21.28
N GLY A 65 -0.47 0.42 -21.14
CA GLY A 65 -1.16 1.47 -21.90
C GLY A 65 -2.63 1.64 -21.51
N ARG A 66 -3.02 1.18 -20.32
CA ARG A 66 -4.36 1.40 -19.75
C ARG A 66 -4.45 2.78 -19.13
N GLU A 67 -5.69 3.25 -19.02
CA GLU A 67 -6.02 4.44 -18.24
C GLU A 67 -5.79 4.21 -16.74
N TRP A 68 -5.41 5.26 -16.03
CA TRP A 68 -5.16 5.24 -14.58
C TRP A 68 -5.67 6.52 -13.91
N THR A 69 -5.96 6.40 -12.62
CA THR A 69 -6.28 7.49 -11.68
C THR A 69 -5.55 7.22 -10.37
N PHE A 70 -6.25 6.74 -9.34
CA PHE A 70 -5.70 6.43 -8.01
C PHE A 70 -4.73 5.25 -8.02
N GLN A 71 -4.72 4.41 -9.07
CA GLN A 71 -3.83 3.25 -9.17
C GLN A 71 -2.35 3.61 -9.07
N THR A 72 -1.95 4.80 -9.52
CA THR A 72 -0.56 5.26 -9.42
C THR A 72 -0.11 5.40 -7.95
N ASP A 73 -1.00 5.85 -7.07
CA ASP A 73 -0.73 6.00 -5.64
C ASP A 73 -0.69 4.66 -4.94
N LEU A 74 -1.63 3.78 -5.30
CA LEU A 74 -1.68 2.42 -4.78
C LEU A 74 -0.42 1.63 -5.15
N PHE A 75 0.08 1.83 -6.38
CA PHE A 75 1.39 1.34 -6.77
C PHE A 75 2.51 1.95 -5.92
N GLY A 76 2.48 3.26 -5.64
CA GLY A 76 3.44 3.93 -4.76
C GLY A 76 3.46 3.37 -3.33
N VAL A 77 2.28 3.07 -2.76
CA VAL A 77 2.15 2.39 -1.45
C VAL A 77 2.77 1.00 -1.52
N ALA A 78 2.45 0.21 -2.56
CA ALA A 78 3.02 -1.12 -2.74
C ALA A 78 4.55 -1.07 -2.93
N ALA A 79 5.06 -0.14 -3.73
CA ALA A 79 6.49 0.05 -3.95
C ALA A 79 7.21 0.43 -2.65
N SER A 80 6.62 1.34 -1.85
CA SER A 80 7.16 1.73 -0.54
C SER A 80 7.18 0.54 0.43
N ALA A 81 6.10 -0.23 0.50
CA ALA A 81 6.05 -1.46 1.30
C ALA A 81 7.12 -2.47 0.85
N HIS A 82 7.35 -2.62 -0.46
CA HIS A 82 8.39 -3.48 -1.00
C HIS A 82 9.79 -3.02 -0.55
N VAL A 83 10.09 -1.72 -0.59
CA VAL A 83 11.37 -1.19 -0.10
C VAL A 83 11.56 -1.49 1.39
N LEU A 84 10.52 -1.29 2.21
CA LEU A 84 10.58 -1.58 3.66
C LEU A 84 10.80 -3.06 3.95
N LEU A 85 10.24 -3.94 3.13
CA LEU A 85 10.34 -5.39 3.31
C LEU A 85 11.65 -5.98 2.77
N PHE A 86 12.04 -5.57 1.57
CA PHE A 86 13.12 -6.20 0.80
C PHE A 86 14.39 -5.33 0.69
N GLY A 87 14.36 -4.08 1.12
CA GLY A 87 15.49 -3.15 1.02
C GLY A 87 15.88 -2.77 -0.41
N SER A 88 15.00 -3.01 -1.39
CA SER A 88 15.25 -2.73 -2.81
C SER A 88 13.98 -2.23 -3.50
N TYR A 89 14.15 -1.49 -4.60
CA TYR A 89 13.04 -1.00 -5.40
C TYR A 89 12.20 -2.13 -5.99
N LEU A 90 10.90 -1.89 -6.06
CA LEU A 90 9.94 -2.83 -6.60
C LEU A 90 10.20 -3.06 -8.09
N LYS A 91 10.48 -4.31 -8.46
CA LYS A 91 10.55 -4.73 -9.86
C LYS A 91 9.34 -5.59 -10.18
N LEU A 92 8.59 -5.20 -11.19
CA LEU A 92 7.42 -5.94 -11.66
C LEU A 92 7.82 -7.13 -12.53
N ARG A 93 7.13 -8.26 -12.36
CA ARG A 93 7.17 -9.40 -13.28
C ARG A 93 5.75 -9.83 -13.63
N ARG A 94 5.50 -10.19 -14.89
CA ARG A 94 4.28 -10.91 -15.27
C ARG A 94 4.45 -12.39 -14.98
N ARG A 95 3.43 -13.02 -14.38
CA ARG A 95 3.41 -14.49 -14.23
C ARG A 95 3.34 -15.16 -15.61
N PRO A 96 3.94 -16.35 -15.78
CA PRO A 96 3.93 -17.09 -17.05
C PRO A 96 2.51 -17.60 -17.37
N ALA A 97 1.74 -16.76 -18.06
CA ALA A 97 0.46 -17.03 -18.69
C ALA A 97 0.18 -15.91 -19.72
N PRO A 98 -0.60 -16.15 -20.79
CA PRO A 98 -1.17 -15.06 -21.60
C PRO A 98 -1.95 -14.14 -20.65
N ASP A 99 -1.59 -12.85 -20.63
CA ASP A 99 -2.15 -11.86 -19.69
C ASP A 99 -2.07 -12.25 -18.21
N GLY A 100 -0.99 -12.95 -17.85
CA GLY A 100 -0.69 -13.29 -16.47
C GLY A 100 -0.58 -12.03 -15.58
N PRO A 101 -1.11 -12.10 -14.34
CA PRO A 101 -1.13 -10.94 -13.46
C PRO A 101 0.29 -10.54 -13.04
N TRP A 102 0.43 -9.27 -12.68
CA TRP A 102 1.63 -8.69 -12.14
C TRP A 102 1.93 -9.23 -10.75
N SER A 103 3.22 -9.47 -10.51
CA SER A 103 3.75 -9.88 -9.22
C SER A 103 5.05 -9.15 -8.93
N VAL A 104 5.39 -9.07 -7.64
CA VAL A 104 6.70 -8.58 -7.21
C VAL A 104 7.81 -9.54 -7.66
N SER A 105 8.95 -9.00 -8.08
CA SER A 105 10.15 -9.78 -8.39
C SER A 105 10.80 -10.24 -7.09
N GLY A 106 10.84 -11.55 -6.86
CA GLY A 106 11.50 -12.15 -5.71
C GLY A 106 10.55 -13.03 -4.92
N THR A 107 11.12 -13.84 -4.03
CA THR A 107 10.34 -14.77 -3.21
C THR A 107 10.02 -14.08 -1.87
N ILE A 108 8.73 -13.91 -1.57
CA ILE A 108 8.29 -13.53 -0.22
C ILE A 108 8.86 -14.56 0.75
N ARG A 109 9.62 -14.09 1.75
CA ARG A 109 10.30 -14.97 2.69
C ARG A 109 9.26 -15.77 3.47
N ARG A 110 9.49 -17.07 3.68
CA ARG A 110 8.52 -18.00 4.31
C ARG A 110 8.07 -17.58 5.71
N PHE A 111 8.89 -16.81 6.43
CA PHE A 111 8.58 -16.32 7.78
C PHE A 111 7.76 -15.02 7.79
N TRP A 112 7.50 -14.42 6.63
CA TRP A 112 6.61 -13.27 6.53
C TRP A 112 5.15 -13.72 6.50
N SER A 113 4.27 -12.82 6.93
CA SER A 113 2.83 -13.09 6.90
C SER A 113 2.36 -13.28 5.45
N PRO A 114 1.52 -14.29 5.17
CA PRO A 114 0.96 -14.52 3.83
C PRO A 114 0.15 -13.34 3.31
N VAL A 115 -0.31 -12.45 4.20
CA VAL A 115 -1.04 -11.21 3.86
C VAL A 115 -0.31 -10.37 2.82
N TRP A 116 1.03 -10.41 2.81
CA TRP A 116 1.82 -9.63 1.85
C TRP A 116 1.61 -10.11 0.41
N GLY A 117 1.44 -11.41 0.20
CA GLY A 117 1.15 -11.96 -1.13
C GLY A 117 -0.17 -11.45 -1.67
N GLU A 118 -1.22 -11.47 -0.84
CA GLU A 118 -2.53 -10.91 -1.19
C GLU A 118 -2.46 -9.40 -1.41
N PHE A 119 -1.78 -8.67 -0.52
CA PHE A 119 -1.61 -7.22 -0.62
C PHE A 119 -0.98 -6.82 -1.94
N PHE A 120 0.16 -7.41 -2.31
CA PHE A 120 0.80 -7.13 -3.59
C PHE A 120 -0.07 -7.58 -4.76
N SER A 121 -0.73 -8.72 -4.68
CA SER A 121 -1.63 -9.17 -5.75
C SER A 121 -2.76 -8.17 -5.98
N THR A 122 -3.38 -7.65 -4.93
CA THR A 122 -4.50 -6.71 -5.04
C THR A 122 -4.05 -5.33 -5.52
N PHE A 123 -2.98 -4.77 -4.95
CA PHE A 123 -2.55 -3.40 -5.26
C PHE A 123 -1.83 -3.28 -6.62
N LEU A 124 -1.35 -4.39 -7.19
CA LEU A 124 -0.69 -4.43 -8.51
C LEU A 124 -1.60 -4.92 -9.64
N ASN A 125 -2.82 -5.38 -9.36
CA ASN A 125 -3.73 -5.93 -10.36
C ASN A 125 -5.14 -5.36 -10.21
N ILE A 126 -5.23 -4.03 -10.30
CA ILE A 126 -6.50 -3.32 -10.20
C ILE A 126 -7.23 -3.40 -11.57
N PRO A 127 -8.45 -3.96 -11.63
CA PRO A 127 -9.14 -4.21 -12.90
C PRO A 127 -9.41 -2.92 -13.69
N SER A 128 -9.91 -1.88 -13.01
CA SER A 128 -10.37 -0.64 -13.63
C SER A 128 -10.28 0.56 -12.67
N CYS A 129 -10.40 1.78 -13.18
CA CYS A 129 -10.46 3.01 -12.36
C CYS A 129 -11.67 3.07 -11.41
N SER A 130 -12.70 2.26 -11.67
CA SER A 130 -13.92 2.15 -10.85
C SER A 130 -13.86 1.06 -9.78
N GLU A 131 -12.88 0.15 -9.85
CA GLU A 131 -12.81 -1.05 -8.99
C GLU A 131 -11.57 -0.99 -8.08
N LEU A 132 -11.48 0.09 -7.30
CA LEU A 132 -10.37 0.30 -6.38
C LEU A 132 -10.49 -0.60 -5.14
N PRO A 133 -9.36 -1.07 -4.56
CA PRO A 133 -9.37 -1.83 -3.33
C PRO A 133 -9.79 -0.97 -2.13
N ASP A 134 -10.57 -1.56 -1.21
CA ASP A 134 -10.98 -0.90 0.04
C ASP A 134 -9.78 -0.72 0.99
N LEU A 135 -9.25 0.51 1.05
CA LEU A 135 -8.13 0.89 1.90
C LEU A 135 -8.43 0.77 3.39
N SER A 136 -9.68 1.01 3.81
CA SER A 136 -10.10 0.90 5.20
C SER A 136 -10.14 -0.56 5.65
N ALA A 137 -10.55 -1.48 4.79
CA ALA A 137 -10.45 -2.92 5.03
C ALA A 137 -8.98 -3.36 5.13
N TRP A 138 -8.11 -2.93 4.21
CA TRP A 138 -6.68 -3.26 4.25
C TRP A 138 -5.98 -2.73 5.50
N ARG A 139 -6.27 -1.49 5.89
CA ARG A 139 -5.76 -0.89 7.14
C ARG A 139 -6.14 -1.73 8.35
N ARG A 140 -7.41 -2.13 8.48
CA ARG A 140 -7.87 -3.00 9.59
C ARG A 140 -7.11 -4.32 9.60
N ARG A 141 -7.00 -5.01 8.46
CA ARG A 141 -6.25 -6.26 8.35
C ARG A 141 -4.80 -6.14 8.83
N PHE A 142 -4.11 -5.05 8.47
CA PHE A 142 -2.73 -4.82 8.93
C PHE A 142 -2.64 -4.50 10.42
N LEU A 143 -3.57 -3.71 10.96
CA LEU A 143 -3.63 -3.39 12.40
C LEU A 143 -3.90 -4.64 13.23
N ASP A 144 -4.85 -5.49 12.83
CA ASP A 144 -5.18 -6.75 13.51
C ASP A 144 -3.98 -7.71 13.49
N LEU A 145 -3.25 -7.77 12.38
CA LEU A 145 -2.03 -8.56 12.28
C LEU A 145 -0.90 -8.00 13.16
N ALA A 146 -0.76 -6.68 13.26
CA ALA A 146 0.23 -6.06 14.13
C ALA A 146 -0.08 -6.32 15.60
N LEU A 147 -1.34 -6.18 16.00
CA LEU A 147 -1.80 -6.41 17.37
C LEU A 147 -1.64 -7.87 17.79
N SER A 148 -2.04 -8.82 16.94
CA SER A 148 -1.87 -10.25 17.22
C SER A 148 -0.41 -10.62 17.42
N LYS A 149 0.51 -10.13 16.57
CA LYS A 149 1.95 -10.36 16.74
C LYS A 149 2.52 -9.71 18.01
N GLN A 150 2.01 -8.56 18.43
CA GLN A 150 2.40 -7.95 19.71
C GLN A 150 1.93 -8.79 20.90
N LEU A 151 0.69 -9.28 20.84
CA LEU A 151 0.13 -10.16 21.86
C LEU A 151 0.92 -11.45 21.97
N ASP A 152 1.26 -12.09 20.86
CA ASP A 152 2.08 -13.32 20.85
C ASP A 152 3.45 -13.10 21.51
N LYS A 153 4.11 -11.97 21.21
CA LYS A 153 5.38 -11.61 21.85
C LYS A 153 5.21 -11.37 23.34
N ALA A 154 4.18 -10.64 23.75
CA ALA A 154 3.91 -10.36 25.16
C ALA A 154 3.61 -11.64 25.95
N LEU A 155 2.78 -12.53 25.40
CA LEU A 155 2.49 -13.84 25.97
C LEU A 155 3.76 -14.69 26.09
N HIS A 156 4.60 -14.71 25.05
CA HIS A 156 5.87 -15.43 25.11
C HIS A 156 6.79 -14.90 26.21
N SER A 157 6.93 -13.56 26.34
CA SER A 157 7.70 -12.94 27.42
C SER A 157 7.17 -13.29 28.81
N LEU A 158 5.85 -13.29 29.00
CA LEU A 158 5.22 -13.69 30.27
C LEU A 158 5.47 -15.17 30.59
N MET A 159 5.32 -16.06 29.60
CA MET A 159 5.58 -17.49 29.78
C MET A 159 7.04 -17.78 30.13
N VAL A 160 7.99 -17.01 29.59
CA VAL A 160 9.42 -17.11 29.95
C VAL A 160 9.62 -16.62 31.38
N ALA A 161 9.02 -15.50 31.78
CA ALA A 161 9.15 -14.94 33.12
C ALA A 161 8.58 -15.87 34.21
N ILE A 162 7.46 -16.56 33.95
CA ILE A 162 6.84 -17.51 34.89
C ILE A 162 7.66 -18.81 35.02
N LYS A 163 8.48 -19.15 34.04
CA LYS A 163 9.33 -20.36 34.05
C LYS A 163 10.70 -20.17 34.72
N GLN A 164 11.06 -18.97 35.17
CA GLN A 164 12.31 -18.75 35.91
C GLN A 164 12.05 -18.96 37.41
N PRO A 165 12.81 -19.84 38.09
CA PRO A 165 12.70 -20.08 39.53
C PRO A 165 13.18 -18.90 40.38
#